data_AF-A0A519S1B6-F1
#
_entry.id   AF-A0A519S1B6-F1
#
_cell.length_a   1.000
_cell.length_b   1.000
_cell.length_c   1.000
_cell.angle_alpha   90.00
_cell.angle_beta   90.00
_cell.angle_gamma   90.00
#
_symmetry.space_group_name_H-M   'P 1'
#
loop_
_entity.id
_entity.type
_entity.pdbx_description
1 polymer ?
#
loop_
_entity_poly.entity_id
_entity_poly.type
_entity_poly.pdbx_seq_one_letter_code
_entity_poly.pdbx_strand_id
1 'polypeptide(L)' 'MPASAEEVDCVVIGLGAGGAPLLARLAQAGLKVVALEAGPWHNPEQDFATDEKAQDFLFWNDERLAAGGNPL' A
#
# COMPACT_ATOMS: atom_id res chain seq x y z
N MET A 1 1.61 15.25 -22.68
CA MET A 1 0.36 14.54 -22.38
C MET A 1 0.75 13.28 -21.62
N PRO A 2 0.21 12.99 -20.42
CA PRO A 2 0.39 11.65 -19.88
C PRO A 2 -0.19 10.66 -20.90
N ALA A 3 0.46 9.51 -21.07
CA ALA A 3 -0.06 8.43 -21.88
C ALA A 3 -1.51 8.10 -21.45
N SER A 4 -2.37 7.66 -22.37
CA SER A 4 -3.70 7.16 -22.00
C SER A 4 -3.53 6.15 -20.86
N ALA A 5 -4.31 6.29 -19.79
CA ALA A 5 -4.24 5.38 -18.66
C ALA A 5 -4.39 3.94 -19.18
N GLU A 6 -3.36 3.11 -18.96
CA GLU A 6 -3.41 1.71 -19.37
C GLU A 6 -4.45 1.00 -18.49
N GLU A 7 -5.29 0.18 -19.10
CA GLU A 7 -6.26 -0.63 -18.37
C GLU A 7 -5.54 -1.71 -17.57
N VAL A 8 -5.93 -1.85 -16.30
CA VAL A 8 -5.36 -2.81 -15.34
C VAL A 8 -6.47 -3.61 -14.72
N ASP A 9 -6.20 -4.87 -14.39
CA ASP A 9 -7.18 -5.79 -13.82
C ASP A 9 -7.50 -5.46 -12.35
N CYS A 10 -6.54 -4.85 -11.64
CA CYS A 10 -6.69 -4.51 -10.23
C CYS A 10 -5.80 -3.34 -9.82
N VAL A 11 -6.33 -2.49 -8.94
CA VAL A 11 -5.56 -1.48 -8.19
C VAL A 11 -5.62 -1.82 -6.71
N VAL A 12 -4.45 -2.02 -6.09
CA VAL A 12 -4.30 -2.26 -4.65
C VAL A 12 -3.90 -0.96 -3.97
N ILE A 13 -4.75 -0.46 -3.06
CA ILE A 13 -4.49 0.77 -2.31
C ILE A 13 -3.98 0.37 -0.92
N GLY A 14 -2.71 0.66 -0.65
CA GLY A 14 -1.97 0.28 0.55
C GLY A 14 -1.21 -1.05 0.38
N LEU A 15 0.10 -1.01 0.56
CA LEU A 15 1.06 -2.12 0.53
C LEU A 15 1.54 -2.51 1.95
N GLY A 16 0.67 -2.36 2.94
CA GLY A 16 0.86 -2.94 4.27
C GLY A 16 0.73 -4.46 4.29
N ALA A 17 0.59 -5.02 5.50
CA ALA A 17 0.57 -6.47 5.74
C ALA A 17 -0.49 -7.26 4.94
N GLY A 18 -1.58 -6.62 4.52
CA GLY A 18 -2.61 -7.25 3.69
C GLY A 18 -2.41 -7.04 2.18
N GLY A 19 -2.14 -5.80 1.76
CA GLY A 19 -2.14 -5.44 0.35
C GLY A 19 -0.92 -5.96 -0.43
N ALA A 20 0.27 -5.94 0.18
CA ALA A 20 1.47 -6.43 -0.50
C ALA A 20 1.40 -7.94 -0.83
N PRO A 21 1.02 -8.83 0.11
CA PRO A 21 0.81 -10.24 -0.22
C PRO A 21 -0.31 -10.46 -1.25
N LEU A 22 -1.41 -9.69 -1.18
CA LEU A 22 -2.49 -9.78 -2.15
C LEU A 22 -2.01 -9.44 -3.57
N LEU A 23 -1.32 -8.32 -3.72
CA LEU A 23 -0.74 -7.91 -5.00
C LEU A 23 0.20 -8.99 -5.55
N ALA A 24 1.07 -9.54 -4.71
CA ALA A 24 2.00 -10.59 -5.13
C ALA A 24 1.25 -11.81 -5.68
N ARG A 25 0.14 -12.22 -5.05
CA ARG A 25 -0.69 -13.34 -5.52
C ARG A 25 -1.41 -13.03 -6.84
N LEU A 26 -1.96 -11.84 -6.98
CA LEU A 26 -2.64 -11.41 -8.21
C LEU A 26 -1.65 -11.31 -9.39
N ALA A 27 -0.46 -10.75 -9.16
CA ALA A 27 0.60 -10.68 -10.15
C ALA A 27 1.11 -12.08 -10.55
N GLN A 28 1.30 -12.99 -9.58
CA GLN A 28 1.66 -14.39 -9.85
C GLN A 28 0.60 -15.14 -10.67
N ALA A 29 -0.67 -14.74 -10.58
CA ALA A 29 -1.75 -15.26 -11.41
C ALA A 29 -1.78 -14.66 -12.84
N GLY A 30 -0.85 -13.76 -13.18
CA GLY A 30 -0.71 -13.17 -14.52
C GLY A 30 -1.56 -11.92 -14.75
N LEU A 31 -2.17 -11.35 -13.70
CA LEU A 31 -2.97 -10.13 -13.81
C LEU A 31 -2.08 -8.87 -13.88
N LYS A 32 -2.55 -7.85 -14.59
CA LYS A 32 -1.97 -6.50 -14.58
C LYS A 32 -2.46 -5.79 -13.32
N VAL A 33 -1.57 -5.62 -12.36
CA VAL A 33 -1.90 -5.02 -11.07
C VAL A 33 -1.05 -3.78 -10.84
N VAL A 34 -1.69 -2.70 -10.41
CA VAL A 34 -1.02 -1.48 -9.96
C VAL A 34 -1.22 -1.35 -8.45
N ALA A 35 -0.22 -0.83 -7.75
CA ALA A 35 -0.36 -0.45 -6.35
C ALA A 35 -0.12 1.03 -6.14
N LEU A 36 -0.83 1.57 -5.16
CA LEU A 36 -0.65 2.90 -4.61
C LEU A 36 -0.36 2.77 -3.12
N GLU A 37 0.80 3.25 -2.69
CA GLU A 37 1.22 3.32 -1.30
C GLU A 37 1.63 4.75 -1.00
N ALA A 38 1.22 5.27 0.15
CA ALA A 38 1.60 6.63 0.55
C ALA A 38 2.95 6.67 1.28
N GLY A 39 3.29 5.59 1.99
CA GLY A 39 4.57 5.42 2.65
C GLY A 39 5.74 5.29 1.67
N PRO A 40 6.98 5.54 2.13
CA PRO A 40 8.17 5.42 1.31
C PRO A 40 8.52 3.95 1.05
N TRP A 41 9.43 3.73 0.10
CA TRP A 41 10.09 2.43 -0.02
C TRP A 41 11.06 2.23 1.15
N HIS A 42 10.92 1.12 1.87
CA HIS A 42 11.83 0.74 2.95
C HIS A 42 12.76 -0.40 2.52
N ASN A 43 14.04 -0.29 2.87
CA ASN A 43 15.00 -1.37 2.77
C ASN A 43 14.90 -2.29 4.00
N PRO A 44 14.48 -3.57 3.85
CA PRO A 44 14.33 -4.50 4.96
C PRO A 44 15.59 -4.67 5.81
N GLU A 45 16.78 -4.55 5.22
CA GLU A 45 18.06 -4.77 5.91
C GLU A 45 18.51 -3.56 6.75
N GLN A 46 17.97 -2.37 6.46
CA GLN A 46 18.45 -1.11 7.03
C GLN A 46 17.38 -0.40 7.87
N ASP A 47 16.11 -0.50 7.49
CA ASP A 47 15.05 0.32 8.04
C ASP A 47 14.21 -0.40 9.12
N PHE A 48 14.34 -1.72 9.25
CA PHE A 48 13.55 -2.53 10.19
C PHE A 48 14.39 -3.01 11.37
N ALA A 49 14.73 -2.08 12.26
CA ALA A 49 15.38 -2.43 13.52
C ALA A 49 14.44 -3.27 14.41
N THR A 50 14.99 -4.26 15.11
CA THR A 50 14.30 -5.08 16.12
C THR A 50 14.08 -4.32 17.43
N ASP A 51 13.46 -3.16 17.35
CA ASP A 51 13.11 -2.28 18.46
C ASP A 51 11.70 -1.73 18.21
N GLU A 52 10.80 -1.90 19.18
CA GLU A 52 9.39 -1.55 19.02
C GLU A 52 9.16 -0.05 18.84
N LYS A 53 10.03 0.81 19.40
CA LYS A 53 9.93 2.27 19.21
C LYS A 53 10.38 2.67 17.82
N ALA A 54 11.41 2.02 17.29
CA ALA A 54 11.87 2.24 15.93
C ALA A 54 10.79 1.87 14.89
N GLN A 55 9.85 0.97 15.22
CA GLN A 55 8.76 0.57 14.33
C GLN A 55 7.56 1.54 14.29
N ASP A 56 7.62 2.70 14.96
CA ASP A 56 6.51 3.66 15.01
C ASP A 56 6.04 4.10 13.61
N PHE A 57 6.94 4.13 12.63
CA PHE A 57 6.64 4.46 11.23
C PHE A 57 5.69 3.47 10.53
N LEU A 58 5.50 2.26 11.07
CA LEU A 58 4.55 1.29 10.52
C LEU A 58 3.10 1.68 10.80
N PHE A 59 2.87 2.49 11.83
CA PHE A 59 1.52 2.87 12.22
C PHE A 59 1.05 4.07 11.42
N TRP A 60 -0.01 3.87 10.64
CA TRP A 60 -0.69 4.99 9.99
C TRP A 60 -1.47 5.80 11.04
N ASN A 61 -0.82 6.83 11.55
CA ASN A 61 -1.34 7.72 12.60
C ASN A 61 -1.89 9.05 12.05
N ASP A 62 -1.83 9.27 10.73
CA ASP A 62 -2.39 10.48 10.12
C ASP A 62 -3.89 10.59 10.39
N GLU A 63 -4.38 11.83 10.35
CA GLU A 63 -5.78 12.15 10.59
C GLU A 63 -6.69 11.34 9.66
N ARG A 64 -7.62 10.60 10.27
CA ARG A 64 -8.64 9.84 9.55
C ARG A 64 -9.93 10.62 9.52
N LEU A 65 -10.17 11.31 8.41
CA LEU A 65 -11.42 12.02 8.16
C LEU A 65 -12.36 11.15 7.31
N ALA A 66 -13.39 10.61 7.93
CA ALA A 66 -14.52 10.00 7.21
C ALA A 66 -15.55 11.09 6.88
N ALA A 67 -15.38 11.75 5.74
CA ALA A 67 -16.27 12.84 5.29
C ALA A 67 -17.49 12.36 4.46
N GLY A 68 -17.80 11.06 4.49
CA GLY A 68 -18.92 10.48 3.75
C GLY A 68 -20.27 10.85 4.36
N GLY A 69 -21.31 10.96 3.54
CA GLY A 69 -22.69 11.22 3.99
C GLY A 69 -23.38 10.03 4.67
N ASN A 70 -22.72 8.88 4.75
CA ASN A 70 -23.21 7.68 5.42
C ASN A 70 -22.04 6.97 6.14
N PRO A 71 -21.51 7.54 7.22
CA PRO A 71 -20.57 6.83 8.07
C PRO A 71 -21.33 5.71 8.81
N LEU A 72 -20.80 4.48 8.79
CA LEU A 72 -21.28 3.38 9.64
C LEU A 72 -21.00 3.67 11.12
#